data_AF-A0A7B0K736-F1
#
_entry.id   AF-A0A7B0K736-F1
#
_cell.length_a   1.000
_cell.length_b   1.000
_cell.length_c   1.000
_cell.angle_alpha   90.00
_cell.angle_beta   90.00
_cell.angle_gamma   90.00
#
_symmetry.space_group_name_H-M   'P 1'
#
loop_
_entity.id
_entity.type
_entity.pdbx_description
1 polymer ?
#
loop_
_entity_poly.entity_id
_entity_poly.type
_entity_poly.pdbx_seq_one_letter_code
_entity_poly.pdbx_strand_id
1 'polypeptide(L)'
;MKWHLIEDHRGKTVYETKTGAAIYISELGALPPDVTAISPDGDYQKWNGNAWVNDENAERDALVRAAESQKKEQIAYAGEIIATLQDAVDLDMATEEEKSSLTKWKKYRVLLNRVQPEDAPNIEWPEMPQ
;
A
#
# COMPACT_ATOMS: atom_id res chain seq x y z
N MET A 1 31.29 32.72 37.79
CA MET A 1 30.49 32.44 36.57
C MET A 1 30.48 30.93 36.37
N LYS A 2 29.29 30.32 36.24
CA LYS A 2 29.15 28.86 36.10
C LYS A 2 28.84 28.58 34.63
N TRP A 3 29.84 28.15 33.88
CA TRP A 3 29.64 27.73 32.49
C TRP A 3 28.74 26.48 32.48
N HIS A 4 27.65 26.51 31.72
CA HIS A 4 26.87 25.33 31.38
C HIS A 4 27.28 24.90 29.98
N LEU A 5 27.84 23.70 29.86
CA LEU A 5 28.12 23.08 28.57
C LEU A 5 26.77 22.64 27.98
N ILE A 6 26.29 23.36 26.99
CA ILE A 6 25.11 22.97 26.19
C ILE A 6 25.63 22.42 24.88
N GLU A 7 25.21 21.22 24.53
CA GLU A 7 25.57 20.60 23.26
C GLU A 7 24.97 21.37 22.09
N ASP A 8 25.76 21.53 21.02
CA ASP A 8 25.34 22.19 19.79
C ASP A 8 25.32 21.18 18.64
N HIS A 9 24.11 20.76 18.27
CA HIS A 9 23.86 19.85 17.15
C HIS A 9 23.10 20.53 16.01
N ARG A 10 23.00 21.87 16.03
CA ARG A 10 22.24 22.62 15.04
C ARG A 10 22.81 22.41 13.63
N GLY A 11 21.92 22.42 12.63
CA GLY A 11 22.29 22.19 11.24
C GLY A 11 22.45 20.72 10.85
N LYS A 12 22.27 19.78 11.79
CA LYS A 12 22.25 18.35 11.52
C LYS A 12 20.81 17.87 11.30
N THR A 13 20.67 16.87 10.43
CA THR A 13 19.46 16.08 10.31
C THR A 13 19.66 14.76 11.05
N VAL A 14 18.71 14.42 11.90
CA VAL A 14 18.62 13.11 12.57
C VAL A 14 17.29 12.47 12.20
N TYR A 15 17.13 11.19 12.49
CA TYR A 15 15.96 10.41 12.13
C TYR A 15 15.34 9.82 13.38
N GLU A 16 14.03 9.95 13.54
CA GLU A 16 13.31 9.33 14.66
C GLU A 16 13.36 7.80 14.52
N THR A 17 13.83 7.09 15.54
CA THR A 17 14.01 5.63 15.50
C THR A 17 12.69 4.85 15.43
N LYS A 18 11.56 5.50 15.78
CA LYS A 18 10.21 4.89 15.73
C LYS A 18 9.60 4.90 14.33
N THR A 19 9.84 5.95 13.56
CA THR A 19 9.14 6.18 12.28
C THR A 19 10.06 6.37 11.09
N GLY A 20 11.36 6.63 11.32
CA GLY A 20 12.30 7.03 10.28
C GLY A 20 12.14 8.49 9.83
N ALA A 21 11.27 9.27 10.47
CA ALA A 21 11.03 10.66 10.09
C ALA A 21 12.28 11.52 10.30
N ALA A 22 12.62 12.30 9.27
CA ALA A 22 13.74 13.24 9.32
C ALA A 22 13.40 14.46 10.20
N ILE A 23 14.28 14.76 11.15
CA ILE A 23 14.19 15.88 12.08
C ILE A 23 15.41 16.77 11.86
N TYR A 24 15.18 18.02 11.48
CA TYR A 24 16.22 19.03 11.39
C TYR A 24 16.42 19.71 12.73
N ILE A 25 17.65 19.69 13.26
CA ILE A 25 17.97 20.34 14.53
C ILE A 25 18.25 21.82 14.31
N SER A 26 17.36 22.68 14.81
CA SER A 26 17.48 24.14 14.75
C SER A 26 17.81 24.78 16.10
N GLU A 27 17.65 24.06 17.21
CA GLU A 27 17.82 24.58 18.57
C GLU A 27 19.08 24.04 19.28
N LEU A 28 19.59 24.79 20.26
CA LEU A 28 20.67 24.37 21.14
C LEU A 28 20.14 23.41 22.20
N GLY A 29 20.87 22.33 22.49
CA GLY A 29 20.45 21.34 23.46
C GLY A 29 20.84 19.91 23.07
N ALA A 30 20.57 18.99 23.98
CA ALA A 30 20.74 17.57 23.74
C ALA A 30 19.77 17.08 22.63
N LEU A 31 20.19 16.06 21.89
CA LEU A 31 19.31 15.39 20.94
C LEU A 31 18.14 14.69 21.67
N PRO A 32 16.97 14.55 21.02
CA PRO A 32 15.89 13.75 21.58
C PRO A 32 16.35 12.30 21.86
N PRO A 33 15.81 11.62 22.88
CA PRO A 33 16.27 10.29 23.28
C PRO A 33 15.99 9.16 22.28
N ASP A 34 15.19 9.40 21.24
CA ASP A 34 14.73 8.41 20.26
C ASP A 34 15.15 8.76 18.82
N VAL A 35 16.38 9.25 18.62
CA VAL A 35 16.89 9.60 17.27
C VAL A 35 18.22 8.92 16.92
N THR A 36 18.46 8.74 15.64
CA THR A 36 19.71 8.24 15.06
C THR A 36 20.19 9.16 13.94
N ALA A 37 21.51 9.22 13.70
CA ALA A 37 22.06 9.94 12.55
C ALA A 37 22.01 9.13 11.24
N ILE A 38 21.62 7.86 11.33
CA ILE A 38 21.53 6.94 10.18
C ILE A 38 20.14 7.07 9.58
N SER A 39 20.04 7.34 8.27
CA SER A 39 18.76 7.34 7.55
C SER A 39 18.27 5.91 7.30
N PRO A 40 16.96 5.66 7.27
CA PRO A 40 16.43 4.47 6.62
C PRO A 40 16.72 4.55 5.11
N ASP A 41 17.04 3.40 4.51
CA ASP A 41 17.36 3.25 3.09
C ASP A 41 16.17 2.69 2.28
N GLY A 42 15.04 2.42 2.92
CA GLY A 42 13.82 1.90 2.28
C GLY A 42 12.54 2.19 3.07
N ASP A 43 11.40 1.95 2.42
CA ASP A 43 10.08 2.36 2.92
C ASP A 43 9.57 1.54 4.11
N TYR A 44 10.02 0.29 4.23
CA TYR A 44 9.57 -0.65 5.26
C TYR A 44 10.74 -1.07 6.15
N GLN A 45 11.35 -0.11 6.85
CA GLN A 45 12.43 -0.39 7.79
C GLN A 45 12.06 -0.04 9.23
N LYS A 46 12.54 -0.85 10.17
CA LYS A 46 12.43 -0.60 11.61
C LYS A 46 13.81 -0.52 12.25
N TRP A 47 13.96 0.35 13.25
CA TRP A 47 15.19 0.46 14.02
C TRP A 47 15.30 -0.69 15.02
N ASN A 48 16.39 -1.45 14.99
CA ASN A 48 16.62 -2.56 15.93
C ASN A 48 17.42 -2.17 17.19
N GLY A 49 17.72 -0.88 17.37
CA GLY A 49 18.62 -0.36 18.41
C GLY A 49 20.00 0.05 17.88
N ASN A 50 20.42 -0.46 16.73
CA ASN A 50 21.73 -0.17 16.14
C ASN A 50 21.68 0.18 14.64
N ALA A 51 20.76 -0.41 13.88
CA ALA A 51 20.61 -0.16 12.45
C ALA A 51 19.14 -0.27 12.03
N TRP A 52 18.84 0.30 10.87
CA TRP A 52 17.59 0.06 10.16
C TRP A 52 17.63 -1.34 9.55
N VAL A 53 16.61 -2.14 9.84
CA VAL A 53 16.43 -3.48 9.29
C VAL A 53 15.09 -3.58 8.59
N ASN A 54 14.99 -4.42 7.56
CA ASN A 54 13.74 -4.61 6.84
C ASN A 54 12.65 -5.11 7.80
N ASP A 55 11.49 -4.49 7.72
CA ASP A 55 10.29 -4.92 8.42
C ASP A 55 9.43 -5.74 7.47
N GLU A 56 9.80 -7.01 7.30
CA GLU A 56 9.13 -7.94 6.38
C GLU A 56 7.62 -8.02 6.63
N ASN A 57 7.17 -7.84 7.88
CA ASN A 57 5.75 -7.80 8.21
C ASN A 57 5.08 -6.54 7.64
N ALA A 58 5.71 -5.37 7.78
CA ALA A 58 5.18 -4.12 7.25
C ALA A 58 5.16 -4.11 5.72
N GLU A 59 6.21 -4.64 5.09
CA GLU A 59 6.28 -4.85 3.65
C GLU A 59 5.18 -5.82 3.18
N ARG A 60 5.00 -6.94 3.89
CA ARG A 60 3.96 -7.92 3.59
C ARG A 60 2.56 -7.33 3.71
N ASP A 61 2.28 -6.62 4.79
CA ASP A 61 0.99 -5.96 5.02
C ASP A 61 0.70 -4.91 3.94
N ALA A 62 1.72 -4.19 3.47
CA ALA A 62 1.57 -3.25 2.38
C ALA A 62 1.20 -3.94 1.06
N LEU A 63 1.85 -5.07 0.74
CA LEU A 63 1.54 -5.87 -0.44
C LEU A 63 0.10 -6.44 -0.38
N VAL A 64 -0.34 -6.93 0.79
CA VAL A 64 -1.71 -7.41 0.98
C VAL A 64 -2.71 -6.29 0.77
N ARG A 65 -2.50 -5.12 1.40
CA ARG A 65 -3.40 -3.96 1.24
C ARG A 65 -3.47 -3.48 -0.22
N ALA A 66 -2.34 -3.49 -0.93
CA ALA A 66 -2.32 -3.15 -2.35
C ALA A 66 -3.17 -4.14 -3.17
N ALA A 67 -3.01 -5.45 -2.93
CA ALA A 67 -3.82 -6.48 -3.57
C ALA A 67 -5.31 -6.37 -3.22
N GLU A 68 -5.67 -6.07 -1.97
CA GLU A 68 -7.06 -5.82 -1.56
C GLU A 68 -7.67 -4.64 -2.31
N SER A 69 -6.91 -3.54 -2.43
CA SER A 69 -7.35 -2.35 -3.15
C SER A 69 -7.57 -2.66 -4.64
N GLN A 70 -6.62 -3.36 -5.27
CA GLN A 70 -6.73 -3.79 -6.66
C GLN A 70 -7.95 -4.70 -6.90
N LYS A 71 -8.16 -5.70 -6.03
CA LYS A 71 -9.34 -6.58 -6.09
C LYS A 71 -10.63 -5.77 -6.01
N LYS A 72 -10.71 -4.82 -5.07
CA LYS A 72 -11.90 -3.98 -4.88
C LYS A 72 -12.20 -3.11 -6.10
N GLU A 73 -11.17 -2.49 -6.67
CA GLU A 73 -11.29 -1.66 -7.88
C GLU A 73 -11.79 -2.50 -9.07
N GLN A 74 -11.19 -3.66 -9.32
CA GLN A 74 -11.57 -4.52 -10.43
C GLN A 74 -12.99 -5.11 -10.25
N ILE A 75 -13.40 -5.45 -9.02
CA ILE A 75 -14.77 -5.88 -8.73
C ILE A 75 -15.77 -4.76 -9.01
N ALA A 76 -15.46 -3.52 -8.61
CA ALA A 76 -16.31 -2.37 -8.86
C ALA A 76 -16.47 -2.10 -10.36
N TYR A 77 -15.36 -2.05 -11.09
CA TYR A 77 -15.34 -1.87 -12.54
C TYR A 77 -16.13 -2.96 -13.28
N ALA A 78 -15.90 -4.24 -12.94
CA ALA A 78 -16.69 -5.34 -13.49
C ALA A 78 -18.19 -5.22 -13.14
N GLY A 79 -18.51 -4.69 -11.96
CA GLY A 79 -19.87 -4.41 -11.52
C GLY A 79 -20.60 -3.41 -12.41
N GLU A 80 -19.93 -2.31 -12.78
CA GLU A 80 -20.50 -1.26 -13.66
C GLU A 80 -20.80 -1.79 -15.07
N ILE A 81 -19.87 -2.57 -15.63
CA ILE A 81 -20.07 -3.19 -16.95
C ILE A 81 -21.20 -4.21 -16.92
N ILE A 82 -21.23 -5.06 -15.87
CA ILE A 82 -22.29 -6.05 -15.69
C ILE A 82 -23.66 -5.38 -15.56
N ALA A 83 -23.75 -4.24 -14.86
CA ALA A 83 -25.01 -3.52 -14.71
C ALA A 83 -25.56 -3.06 -16.07
N THR A 84 -24.74 -2.37 -16.87
CA THR A 84 -25.13 -1.91 -18.22
C THR A 84 -25.55 -3.07 -19.12
N LEU A 85 -24.78 -4.16 -19.13
CA LEU A 85 -25.09 -5.35 -19.94
C LEU A 85 -26.33 -6.09 -19.44
N GLN A 86 -26.58 -6.10 -18.13
CA GLN A 86 -27.76 -6.70 -17.55
C GLN A 86 -29.01 -5.88 -17.88
N ASP A 87 -28.94 -4.55 -17.83
CA ASP A 87 -30.04 -3.67 -18.24
C ASP A 87 -30.42 -3.93 -19.71
N ALA A 88 -29.44 -4.08 -20.60
CA ALA A 88 -29.70 -4.41 -22.00
C ALA A 88 -30.41 -5.77 -22.15
N VAL A 89 -30.06 -6.77 -21.34
CA VAL A 89 -30.72 -8.09 -21.34
C VAL A 89 -32.14 -7.97 -20.80
N ASP A 90 -32.33 -7.26 -19.68
CA ASP A 90 -33.62 -7.12 -19.00
C ASP A 90 -34.63 -6.31 -19.82
N LEU A 91 -34.15 -5.41 -20.69
CA LEU A 91 -34.94 -4.63 -21.64
C LEU A 91 -35.13 -5.33 -23.00
N ASP A 92 -34.67 -6.58 -23.15
CA ASP A 92 -34.67 -7.33 -24.42
C ASP A 92 -33.95 -6.58 -25.58
N MET A 93 -32.99 -5.72 -25.24
CA MET A 93 -32.19 -4.91 -26.19
C MET A 93 -30.82 -5.53 -26.50
N ALA A 94 -30.38 -6.52 -25.71
CA ALA A 94 -29.03 -7.06 -25.79
C ALA A 94 -28.76 -7.84 -27.08
N THR A 95 -27.63 -7.57 -27.72
CA THR A 95 -27.10 -8.40 -28.80
C THR A 95 -26.54 -9.73 -28.27
N GLU A 96 -26.28 -10.68 -29.17
CA GLU A 96 -25.65 -11.95 -28.78
C GLU A 96 -24.21 -11.74 -28.27
N GLU A 97 -23.50 -10.74 -28.80
CA GLU A 97 -22.20 -10.31 -28.29
C GLU A 97 -22.29 -9.78 -26.86
N GLU A 98 -23.27 -8.93 -26.56
CA GLU A 98 -23.48 -8.38 -25.22
C GLU A 98 -23.84 -9.47 -24.21
N LYS A 99 -24.66 -10.46 -24.58
CA LYS A 99 -24.97 -11.64 -23.74
C LYS A 99 -23.73 -12.49 -23.46
N SER A 100 -22.88 -12.67 -24.48
CA SER A 100 -21.59 -13.38 -24.34
C SER A 100 -20.65 -12.61 -23.40
N SER A 101 -20.52 -11.30 -23.60
CA SER A 101 -19.72 -10.42 -22.74
C SER A 101 -20.23 -10.41 -21.31
N LEU A 102 -21.54 -10.34 -21.08
CA LEU A 102 -22.15 -10.41 -19.75
C LEU A 102 -21.73 -11.69 -19.02
N THR A 103 -21.72 -12.81 -19.73
CA THR A 103 -21.30 -14.10 -19.18
C THR A 103 -19.81 -14.09 -18.81
N LYS A 104 -18.94 -13.54 -19.67
CA LYS A 104 -17.51 -13.41 -19.39
C LYS A 104 -17.25 -12.51 -18.18
N TRP A 105 -17.88 -11.34 -18.11
CA TRP A 105 -17.74 -10.40 -17.00
C TRP A 105 -18.25 -10.98 -15.68
N LYS A 106 -19.39 -11.69 -15.68
CA LYS A 106 -19.87 -12.41 -14.49
C LYS A 106 -18.87 -13.47 -14.02
N LYS A 107 -18.30 -14.27 -14.94
CA LYS A 107 -17.24 -15.25 -14.60
C LYS A 107 -16.02 -14.56 -14.01
N TYR A 108 -15.54 -13.49 -14.65
CA TYR A 108 -14.41 -12.69 -14.19
C TYR A 108 -14.64 -12.16 -12.76
N ARG A 109 -15.79 -11.54 -12.47
CA ARG A 109 -16.12 -11.03 -11.13
C ARG A 109 -16.14 -12.14 -10.07
N VAL A 110 -16.63 -13.34 -10.42
CA VAL A 110 -16.60 -14.50 -9.53
C VAL A 110 -15.18 -14.99 -9.27
N LEU A 111 -14.33 -15.04 -10.30
CA LEU A 111 -12.92 -15.40 -10.16
C LEU A 111 -12.17 -14.39 -9.29
N LEU A 112 -12.37 -13.09 -9.53
CA LEU A 112 -11.81 -12.03 -8.69
C LEU A 112 -12.22 -12.16 -7.23
N ASN A 113 -13.49 -12.48 -6.97
CA ASN A 113 -13.95 -12.63 -5.60
C ASN A 113 -13.25 -13.78 -4.85
N ARG A 114 -12.77 -14.80 -5.57
CA ARG A 114 -12.03 -15.94 -5.03
C ARG A 114 -10.53 -15.67 -4.83
N VAL A 115 -9.97 -14.64 -5.46
CA VAL A 115 -8.57 -14.23 -5.24
C VAL A 115 -8.36 -13.90 -3.77
N GLN A 116 -7.29 -14.43 -3.19
CA GLN A 116 -6.86 -14.17 -1.81
C GLN A 116 -5.74 -13.12 -1.84
N PRO A 117 -6.00 -11.87 -1.40
CA PRO A 117 -4.97 -10.83 -1.30
C PRO A 117 -3.81 -11.25 -0.39
N GLU A 118 -4.07 -12.19 0.52
CA GLU A 118 -3.08 -12.80 1.38
C GLU A 118 -2.03 -13.58 0.59
N ASP A 119 -2.22 -13.95 -0.68
CA ASP A 119 -1.18 -14.64 -1.46
C ASP A 119 -0.13 -13.69 -2.06
N ALA A 120 -0.25 -12.38 -1.84
CA ALA A 120 0.68 -11.39 -2.36
C ALA A 120 2.15 -11.68 -1.96
N PRO A 121 3.13 -11.47 -2.85
CA PRO A 121 3.00 -10.94 -4.21
C PRO A 121 2.62 -11.99 -5.27
N ASN A 122 2.49 -13.26 -4.89
CA ASN A 122 2.33 -14.40 -5.80
C ASN A 122 0.85 -14.67 -6.13
N ILE A 123 0.14 -13.63 -6.59
CA ILE A 123 -1.28 -13.73 -6.97
C ILE A 123 -1.41 -13.91 -8.47
N GLU A 124 -2.13 -14.95 -8.88
CA GLU A 124 -2.59 -15.12 -10.26
C GLU A 124 -3.91 -14.36 -10.45
N TRP A 125 -3.82 -13.14 -10.97
CA TRP A 125 -5.00 -12.33 -11.28
C TRP A 125 -5.74 -12.90 -12.49
N PRO A 126 -7.08 -13.02 -12.43
CA PRO A 126 -7.85 -13.43 -13.60
C PRO A 126 -7.70 -12.41 -14.72
N GLU A 127 -7.73 -12.87 -15.97
CA GLU A 127 -7.62 -12.01 -17.14
C GLU A 127 -8.89 -11.18 -17.33
N MET A 128 -8.73 -9.89 -17.60
CA MET A 128 -9.85 -9.00 -17.88
C MET A 128 -10.50 -9.38 -19.22
N PRO A 129 -11.81 -9.63 -19.25
CA PRO A 129 -12.49 -10.00 -20.48
C PRO A 129 -12.59 -8.82 -21.46
N GLN A 130 -12.54 -9.16 -22.75
CA GLN A 130 -12.85 -8.28 -23.89
C GLN A 130 -14.29 -8.48 -24.33
#